data_AF-A0A971LYN7-F1
#
_entry.id   AF-A0A971LYN7-F1
#
_cell.length_a   1.000
_cell.length_b   1.000
_cell.length_c   1.000
_cell.angle_alpha   90.00
_cell.angle_beta   90.00
_cell.angle_gamma   90.00
#
_symmetry.space_group_name_H-M   'P 1'
#
loop_
_entity.id
_entity.type
_entity.pdbx_description
1 polymer ?
#
loop_
_entity_poly.entity_id
_entity_poly.type
_entity_poly.pdbx_seq_one_letter_code
_entity_poly.pdbx_strand_id
1 'polypeptide(L)'
;IDELLIGQDDAQEYGLSNKIVREIRPYLNEHIHFVHGADELTMLVLARNIIAETLPAIEIKYANENNKGYYPFEAEKLEDVLLAKMNYINIPLKENGERDRIPKNTHFIYNDPEKIDVLQEFLTTNNDRLFSSPDIDYLGIEDIAFTNKGDTRLYEIFLDKELNRKIHGYAGWNTASNTIGTELAHYAFYQYLQKNLGKYSKEDQEKALQSYVEFKFIRVAEDLLYQGILRDKLNEELKARNIDPTNLGERKNEAEKILQGLYEEYRGELEEAFKGEYIIGKFRFKVENISSRMELPWGRTFEAKVVPEVKISG
;
A
#
# COMPACT_ATOMS: atom_id res chain seq x y z
N ILE A 1 17.74 -14.01 -19.48
CA ILE A 1 16.31 -13.81 -19.15
C ILE A 1 15.99 -14.99 -18.27
N ASP A 2 16.05 -14.72 -16.99
CA ASP A 2 16.13 -15.71 -15.95
C ASP A 2 14.74 -15.86 -15.31
N GLU A 3 13.93 -14.78 -15.40
CA GLU A 3 12.47 -14.77 -15.34
C GLU A 3 11.91 -13.74 -16.34
N LEU A 4 10.64 -13.90 -16.73
CA LEU A 4 9.83 -12.91 -17.44
C LEU A 4 8.46 -12.81 -16.74
N LEU A 5 8.22 -11.70 -16.06
CA LEU A 5 6.92 -11.38 -15.46
C LEU A 5 6.08 -10.57 -16.44
N ILE A 6 4.82 -10.97 -16.64
CA ILE A 6 3.86 -10.34 -17.54
C ILE A 6 2.61 -9.96 -16.73
N GLY A 7 2.28 -8.67 -16.76
CA GLY A 7 1.10 -8.12 -16.10
C GLY A 7 -0.22 -8.41 -16.81
N GLN A 8 -1.30 -8.35 -16.04
CA GLN A 8 -2.68 -8.48 -16.49
C GLN A 8 -3.53 -7.45 -15.74
N ASP A 9 -3.55 -6.23 -16.28
CA ASP A 9 -4.30 -5.07 -15.80
C ASP A 9 -5.37 -4.64 -16.84
N ASP A 10 -6.26 -3.71 -16.46
CA ASP A 10 -7.47 -3.33 -17.22
C ASP A 10 -8.30 -4.56 -17.64
N ALA A 11 -8.37 -5.54 -16.74
CA ALA A 11 -8.72 -6.91 -17.05
C ALA A 11 -10.15 -7.27 -16.64
N GLN A 12 -10.72 -8.32 -17.26
CA GLN A 12 -11.98 -8.94 -16.85
C GLN A 12 -11.94 -10.43 -17.18
N GLU A 13 -12.63 -11.27 -16.39
CA GLU A 13 -12.66 -12.74 -16.53
C GLU A 13 -12.78 -13.22 -17.99
N TYR A 14 -13.67 -12.61 -18.78
CA TYR A 14 -13.96 -12.98 -20.19
C TYR A 14 -13.25 -12.10 -21.24
N GLY A 15 -12.32 -11.23 -20.82
CA GLY A 15 -11.54 -10.35 -21.70
C GLY A 15 -10.63 -11.11 -22.68
N LEU A 16 -10.37 -10.51 -23.84
CA LEU A 16 -9.60 -11.13 -24.93
C LEU A 16 -8.16 -11.47 -24.51
N SER A 17 -7.51 -10.58 -23.75
CA SER A 17 -6.19 -10.80 -23.14
C SER A 17 -6.19 -12.06 -22.28
N ASN A 18 -7.09 -12.15 -21.31
CA ASN A 18 -7.20 -13.27 -20.37
C ASN A 18 -7.56 -14.59 -21.06
N LYS A 19 -8.36 -14.54 -22.13
CA LYS A 19 -8.60 -15.70 -22.99
C LYS A 19 -7.30 -16.18 -23.65
N ILE A 20 -6.53 -15.29 -24.27
CA ILE A 20 -5.24 -15.63 -24.88
C ILE A 20 -4.27 -16.19 -23.83
N VAL A 21 -4.17 -15.58 -22.65
CA VAL A 21 -3.32 -16.07 -21.55
C VAL A 21 -3.69 -17.50 -21.15
N ARG A 22 -4.98 -17.81 -20.99
CA ARG A 22 -5.44 -19.18 -20.69
C ARG A 22 -5.16 -20.18 -21.82
N GLU A 23 -5.25 -19.74 -23.08
CA GLU A 23 -4.94 -20.58 -24.25
C GLU A 23 -3.43 -20.86 -24.39
N ILE A 24 -2.55 -19.90 -24.04
CA ILE A 24 -1.08 -20.09 -24.12
C ILE A 24 -0.46 -20.73 -22.88
N ARG A 25 -1.10 -20.63 -21.70
CA ARG A 25 -0.54 -21.11 -20.41
C ARG A 25 0.02 -22.54 -20.44
N PRO A 26 -0.58 -23.54 -21.12
CA PRO A 26 -0.02 -24.90 -21.21
C PRO A 26 1.29 -25.04 -22.01
N TYR A 27 1.71 -24.01 -22.73
CA TYR A 27 2.91 -24.01 -23.58
C TYR A 27 4.05 -23.13 -23.02
N LEU A 28 3.85 -22.54 -21.85
CA LEU A 28 4.85 -21.73 -21.15
C LEU A 28 5.80 -22.60 -20.35
N ASN A 29 7.00 -22.09 -20.08
CA ASN A 29 7.94 -22.69 -19.14
C ASN A 29 7.86 -22.00 -17.76
N GLU A 30 8.54 -22.59 -16.77
CA GLU A 30 8.58 -22.16 -15.38
C GLU A 30 9.13 -20.74 -15.17
N HIS A 31 9.80 -20.17 -16.18
CA HIS A 31 10.38 -18.82 -16.14
C HIS A 31 9.42 -17.72 -16.61
N ILE A 32 8.25 -18.05 -17.17
CA ILE A 32 7.25 -17.06 -17.62
C ILE A 32 6.10 -17.01 -16.61
N HIS A 33 5.99 -15.89 -15.92
CA HIS A 33 5.01 -15.65 -14.86
C HIS A 33 3.93 -14.67 -15.34
N PHE A 34 2.68 -15.00 -15.06
CA PHE A 34 1.52 -14.15 -15.34
C PHE A 34 0.85 -13.79 -14.01
N VAL A 35 0.76 -12.48 -13.72
CA VAL A 35 0.23 -11.94 -12.46
C VAL A 35 -0.69 -10.76 -12.76
N HIS A 36 -1.77 -10.63 -12.01
CA HIS A 36 -2.77 -9.56 -12.18
C HIS A 36 -2.28 -8.23 -11.60
N GLY A 37 -2.68 -7.10 -12.19
CA GLY A 37 -2.06 -5.79 -11.99
C GLY A 37 -0.93 -5.52 -12.99
N ALA A 38 -0.28 -4.37 -12.82
CA ALA A 38 0.77 -3.87 -13.70
C ALA A 38 1.86 -3.08 -12.97
N ASP A 39 1.47 -2.07 -12.20
CA ASP A 39 2.40 -1.08 -11.66
C ASP A 39 3.25 -1.62 -10.50
N GLU A 40 2.67 -2.49 -9.68
CA GLU A 40 3.29 -3.05 -8.49
C GLU A 40 4.23 -4.23 -8.80
N LEU A 41 4.15 -4.78 -10.01
CA LEU A 41 4.95 -5.92 -10.48
C LEU A 41 6.46 -5.68 -10.34
N THR A 42 6.91 -4.44 -10.56
CA THR A 42 8.35 -4.10 -10.38
C THR A 42 8.77 -4.22 -8.91
N MET A 43 7.90 -3.86 -7.96
CA MET A 43 8.16 -4.06 -6.54
C MET A 43 8.16 -5.56 -6.18
N LEU A 44 7.23 -6.34 -6.75
CA LEU A 44 7.16 -7.80 -6.54
C LEU A 44 8.41 -8.53 -7.10
N VAL A 45 8.92 -8.13 -8.27
CA VAL A 45 10.20 -8.67 -8.82
C VAL A 45 11.36 -8.37 -7.88
N LEU A 46 11.47 -7.12 -7.40
CA LEU A 46 12.53 -6.73 -6.46
C LEU A 46 12.41 -7.50 -5.13
N ALA A 47 11.20 -7.64 -4.58
CA ALA A 47 10.95 -8.42 -3.37
C ALA A 47 11.43 -9.88 -3.52
N ARG A 48 10.98 -10.56 -4.58
CA ARG A 48 11.37 -11.95 -4.90
C ARG A 48 12.88 -12.13 -5.03
N ASN A 49 13.59 -11.18 -5.64
CA ASN A 49 15.04 -11.28 -5.90
C ASN A 49 15.90 -10.87 -4.70
N ILE A 50 15.42 -9.95 -3.86
CA ILE A 50 16.12 -9.51 -2.64
C ILE A 50 16.02 -10.58 -1.53
N ILE A 51 15.00 -11.45 -1.59
CA ILE A 51 14.64 -12.40 -0.53
C ILE A 51 14.83 -13.83 -1.03
N ALA A 52 16.09 -14.28 -0.98
CA ALA A 52 16.51 -15.64 -1.36
C ALA A 52 16.14 -16.74 -0.32
N GLU A 53 15.17 -16.48 0.54
CA GLU A 53 14.67 -17.38 1.60
C GLU A 53 13.14 -17.29 1.64
N THR A 54 12.43 -18.32 2.10
CA THR A 54 10.98 -18.24 2.32
C THR A 54 10.64 -17.11 3.30
N LEU A 55 9.67 -16.26 2.95
CA LEU A 55 9.20 -15.21 3.85
C LEU A 55 8.46 -15.79 5.06
N PRO A 56 8.41 -15.09 6.21
CA PRO A 56 7.57 -15.50 7.33
C PRO A 56 6.10 -15.59 6.91
N ALA A 57 5.34 -16.51 7.53
CA ALA A 57 3.91 -16.63 7.25
C ALA A 57 3.13 -15.37 7.65
N ILE A 58 2.11 -15.05 6.85
CA ILE A 58 1.14 -13.99 7.12
C ILE A 58 -0.24 -14.58 7.41
N GLU A 59 -1.01 -13.88 8.24
CA GLU A 59 -2.45 -14.08 8.40
C GLU A 59 -3.21 -13.01 7.65
N ILE A 60 -4.16 -13.44 6.83
CA ILE A 60 -5.09 -12.57 6.13
C ILE A 60 -6.31 -12.35 7.03
N LYS A 61 -6.76 -11.10 7.14
CA LYS A 61 -8.07 -10.71 7.68
C LYS A 61 -8.84 -9.95 6.62
N TYR A 62 -10.11 -10.27 6.44
CA TYR A 62 -10.99 -9.49 5.57
C TYR A 62 -11.97 -8.68 6.43
N ALA A 63 -12.25 -7.43 6.06
CA ALA A 63 -13.31 -6.65 6.71
C ALA A 63 -14.69 -7.30 6.49
N ASN A 64 -14.91 -7.90 5.30
CA ASN A 64 -16.02 -8.79 5.00
C ASN A 64 -15.52 -10.11 4.40
N GLU A 65 -15.57 -11.19 5.17
CA GLU A 65 -15.24 -12.56 4.70
C GLU A 65 -16.11 -13.06 3.53
N ASN A 66 -17.23 -12.40 3.23
CA ASN A 66 -18.10 -12.74 2.09
C ASN A 66 -17.78 -11.94 0.82
N ASN A 67 -17.05 -10.80 0.92
CA ASN A 67 -16.76 -9.94 -0.23
C ASN A 67 -15.41 -10.30 -0.87
N LYS A 68 -15.33 -11.50 -1.47
CA LYS A 68 -14.11 -12.04 -2.08
C LYS A 68 -14.26 -12.37 -3.56
N GLY A 69 -15.18 -11.66 -4.23
CA GLY A 69 -15.47 -11.84 -5.65
C GLY A 69 -14.43 -11.20 -6.56
N TYR A 70 -14.86 -10.89 -7.79
CA TYR A 70 -14.11 -10.06 -8.73
C TYR A 70 -14.29 -8.59 -8.35
N TYR A 71 -13.18 -7.84 -8.32
CA TYR A 71 -13.20 -6.38 -8.19
C TYR A 71 -13.14 -5.72 -9.57
N PRO A 72 -13.51 -4.44 -9.72
CA PRO A 72 -13.39 -3.74 -11.00
C PRO A 72 -11.95 -3.78 -11.53
N PHE A 73 -11.80 -4.04 -12.83
CA PHE A 73 -10.54 -4.23 -13.57
C PHE A 73 -9.73 -5.50 -13.22
N GLU A 74 -10.26 -6.40 -12.39
CA GLU A 74 -9.62 -7.68 -12.08
C GLU A 74 -10.01 -8.83 -13.04
N ALA A 75 -9.02 -9.67 -13.37
CA ALA A 75 -9.18 -10.87 -14.20
C ALA A 75 -9.75 -12.09 -13.45
N GLU A 76 -9.47 -12.16 -12.15
CA GLU A 76 -9.74 -13.29 -11.25
C GLU A 76 -10.32 -12.76 -9.91
N LYS A 77 -10.68 -13.65 -8.99
CA LYS A 77 -11.24 -13.27 -7.68
C LYS A 77 -10.15 -12.79 -6.72
N LEU A 78 -10.56 -12.05 -5.69
CA LEU A 78 -9.68 -11.54 -4.64
C LEU A 78 -8.75 -12.60 -4.04
N GLU A 79 -9.27 -13.79 -3.67
CA GLU A 79 -8.44 -14.86 -3.10
C GLU A 79 -7.43 -15.42 -4.11
N ASP A 80 -7.81 -15.56 -5.38
CA ASP A 80 -6.94 -16.06 -6.45
C ASP A 80 -5.84 -15.03 -6.83
N VAL A 81 -6.17 -13.73 -6.82
CA VAL A 81 -5.22 -12.61 -7.01
C VAL A 81 -4.19 -12.57 -5.87
N LEU A 82 -4.66 -12.65 -4.62
CA LEU A 82 -3.82 -12.68 -3.43
C LEU A 82 -2.89 -13.90 -3.43
N LEU A 83 -3.43 -15.10 -3.67
CA LEU A 83 -2.67 -16.34 -3.77
C LEU A 83 -1.60 -16.26 -4.87
N ALA A 84 -1.91 -15.72 -6.05
CA ALA A 84 -0.94 -15.58 -7.13
C ALA A 84 0.26 -14.71 -6.73
N LYS A 85 0.00 -13.57 -6.07
CA LYS A 85 1.05 -12.63 -5.61
C LYS A 85 1.87 -13.21 -4.46
N MET A 86 1.23 -13.80 -3.45
CA MET A 86 1.91 -14.46 -2.33
C MET A 86 2.83 -15.60 -2.80
N ASN A 87 2.36 -16.46 -3.72
CA ASN A 87 3.17 -17.52 -4.31
C ASN A 87 4.33 -16.97 -5.13
N TYR A 88 4.13 -15.87 -5.87
CA TYR A 88 5.21 -15.26 -6.66
C TYR A 88 6.37 -14.75 -5.79
N ILE A 89 6.11 -14.21 -4.60
CA ILE A 89 7.16 -13.74 -3.66
C ILE A 89 7.46 -14.72 -2.50
N ASN A 90 7.07 -16.00 -2.62
CA ASN A 90 7.35 -17.07 -1.66
C ASN A 90 6.88 -16.80 -0.21
N ILE A 91 5.69 -16.21 -0.02
CA ILE A 91 5.04 -16.12 1.30
C ILE A 91 4.14 -17.34 1.51
N PRO A 92 4.34 -18.14 2.57
CA PRO A 92 3.41 -19.20 2.95
C PRO A 92 2.18 -18.63 3.67
N LEU A 93 1.00 -19.12 3.35
CA LEU A 93 -0.19 -18.94 4.21
C LEU A 93 0.00 -19.72 5.52
N LYS A 94 -0.49 -19.17 6.64
CA LYS A 94 -0.58 -19.94 7.89
C LYS A 94 -1.68 -20.99 7.77
N GLU A 95 -1.33 -22.27 7.95
CA GLU A 95 -2.32 -23.35 8.03
C GLU A 95 -3.19 -23.24 9.30
N ASN A 96 -4.46 -23.64 9.18
CA ASN A 96 -5.43 -23.74 10.28
C ASN A 96 -5.14 -24.94 11.20
N GLY A 97 -3.98 -24.92 11.88
CA GLY A 97 -3.52 -25.98 12.78
C GLY A 97 -2.75 -25.48 14.01
N GLU A 98 -1.89 -24.47 13.88
CA GLU A 98 -1.09 -23.94 14.99
C GLU A 98 -1.91 -23.00 15.89
N ARG A 99 -2.56 -23.58 16.91
CA ARG A 99 -3.53 -22.89 17.79
C ARG A 99 -2.94 -21.85 18.74
N ASP A 100 -1.69 -22.00 19.17
CA ASP A 100 -1.23 -21.36 20.41
C ASP A 100 -0.49 -20.02 20.22
N ARG A 101 -0.38 -19.52 18.98
CA ARG A 101 0.09 -18.15 18.69
C ARG A 101 -0.69 -17.51 17.56
N ILE A 102 -1.31 -16.36 17.85
CA ILE A 102 -1.74 -15.42 16.81
C ILE A 102 -0.46 -14.99 16.07
N PRO A 103 -0.41 -15.12 14.73
CA PRO A 103 0.83 -14.94 13.99
C PRO A 103 1.33 -13.50 14.02
N LYS A 104 2.62 -13.39 13.72
CA LYS A 104 3.41 -12.18 13.82
C LYS A 104 3.13 -11.13 12.75
N ASN A 105 2.56 -11.53 11.62
CA ASN A 105 2.36 -10.67 10.48
C ASN A 105 0.89 -10.78 10.08
N THR A 106 0.18 -9.65 10.07
CA THR A 106 -1.22 -9.60 9.62
C THR A 106 -1.34 -8.66 8.45
N HIS A 107 -2.03 -9.11 7.40
CA HIS A 107 -2.50 -8.27 6.30
C HIS A 107 -4.01 -8.14 6.44
N PHE A 108 -4.48 -6.93 6.72
CA PHE A 108 -5.89 -6.63 6.87
C PHE A 108 -6.42 -6.03 5.56
N ILE A 109 -7.13 -6.84 4.79
CA ILE A 109 -7.74 -6.45 3.53
C ILE A 109 -9.07 -5.76 3.84
N TYR A 110 -9.05 -4.44 3.82
CA TYR A 110 -10.21 -3.60 3.99
C TYR A 110 -11.00 -3.57 2.69
N ASN A 111 -11.87 -4.57 2.55
CA ASN A 111 -12.50 -4.99 1.30
C ASN A 111 -13.99 -4.62 1.19
N ASP A 112 -14.54 -3.93 2.18
CA ASP A 112 -15.95 -3.54 2.24
C ASP A 112 -16.11 -2.19 2.99
N PRO A 113 -16.64 -1.14 2.32
CA PRO A 113 -16.85 0.17 2.94
C PRO A 113 -17.90 0.15 4.07
N GLU A 114 -18.70 -0.90 4.25
CA GLU A 114 -19.62 -1.03 5.39
C GLU A 114 -18.99 -1.73 6.62
N LYS A 115 -17.66 -1.95 6.62
CA LYS A 115 -16.95 -2.76 7.62
C LYS A 115 -15.76 -2.09 8.32
N ILE A 116 -15.80 -0.76 8.45
CA ILE A 116 -14.79 -0.03 9.24
C ILE A 116 -14.85 -0.36 10.73
N ASP A 117 -16.02 -0.77 11.24
CA ASP A 117 -16.21 -1.28 12.60
C ASP A 117 -15.34 -2.52 12.87
N VAL A 118 -15.25 -3.45 11.91
CA VAL A 118 -14.41 -4.66 12.01
C VAL A 118 -12.92 -4.31 12.10
N LEU A 119 -12.45 -3.32 11.34
CA LEU A 119 -11.07 -2.83 11.44
C LEU A 119 -10.80 -2.12 12.77
N GLN A 120 -11.72 -1.26 13.22
CA GLN A 120 -11.62 -0.55 14.49
C GLN A 120 -11.64 -1.52 15.70
N GLU A 121 -12.50 -2.54 15.67
CA GLU A 121 -12.51 -3.63 16.67
C GLU A 121 -11.21 -4.45 16.62
N PHE A 122 -10.70 -4.78 15.42
CA PHE A 122 -9.43 -5.50 15.29
C PHE A 122 -8.25 -4.73 15.90
N LEU A 123 -8.12 -3.44 15.58
CA LEU A 123 -7.08 -2.54 16.11
C LEU A 123 -7.21 -2.37 17.63
N THR A 124 -8.43 -2.19 18.14
CA THR A 124 -8.71 -2.01 19.57
C THR A 124 -8.44 -3.29 20.36
N THR A 125 -8.97 -4.43 19.91
CA THR A 125 -8.81 -5.73 20.58
C THR A 125 -7.37 -6.23 20.56
N ASN A 126 -6.59 -5.90 19.53
CA ASN A 126 -5.17 -6.22 19.49
C ASN A 126 -4.26 -5.14 20.08
N ASN A 127 -4.79 -4.06 20.68
CA ASN A 127 -3.99 -2.97 21.24
C ASN A 127 -2.86 -3.49 22.16
N ASP A 128 -3.17 -4.31 23.16
CA ASP A 128 -2.14 -4.73 24.11
C ASP A 128 -1.07 -5.61 23.45
N ARG A 129 -1.38 -6.25 22.32
CA ARG A 129 -0.44 -7.05 21.52
C ARG A 129 0.37 -6.23 20.51
N LEU A 130 -0.25 -5.23 19.88
CA LEU A 130 0.40 -4.27 18.97
C LEU A 130 1.34 -3.29 19.70
N PHE A 131 1.15 -3.09 21.01
CA PHE A 131 1.92 -2.12 21.80
C PHE A 131 2.86 -2.76 22.85
N SER A 132 2.48 -3.89 23.46
CA SER A 132 3.18 -4.39 24.67
C SER A 132 3.92 -5.73 24.52
N SER A 133 3.86 -6.40 23.36
CA SER A 133 4.53 -7.69 23.13
C SER A 133 5.21 -7.76 21.76
N PRO A 134 6.39 -8.39 21.63
CA PRO A 134 7.03 -8.65 20.33
C PRO A 134 6.35 -9.82 19.58
N ASP A 135 5.01 -9.86 19.58
CA ASP A 135 4.16 -10.91 19.01
C ASP A 135 3.42 -10.46 17.74
N ILE A 136 3.56 -9.19 17.35
CA ILE A 136 3.20 -8.68 16.02
C ILE A 136 4.42 -7.90 15.52
N ASP A 137 5.12 -8.47 14.53
CA ASP A 137 6.26 -7.84 13.86
C ASP A 137 5.81 -7.02 12.64
N TYR A 138 4.59 -7.21 12.14
CA TYR A 138 4.01 -6.42 11.03
C TYR A 138 2.47 -6.37 11.02
N LEU A 139 1.92 -5.21 10.63
CA LEU A 139 0.52 -5.02 10.29
C LEU A 139 0.39 -4.17 9.02
N GLY A 140 -0.07 -4.77 7.92
CA GLY A 140 -0.41 -4.09 6.68
C GLY A 140 -1.92 -3.86 6.54
N ILE A 141 -2.33 -2.75 5.91
CA ILE A 141 -3.71 -2.49 5.53
C ILE A 141 -3.81 -2.38 4.00
N GLU A 142 -4.61 -3.25 3.40
CA GLU A 142 -4.87 -3.31 1.96
C GLU A 142 -6.28 -2.77 1.70
N ASP A 143 -6.37 -1.49 1.34
CA ASP A 143 -7.63 -0.81 1.07
C ASP A 143 -8.08 -1.03 -0.38
N ILE A 144 -9.13 -1.83 -0.52
CA ILE A 144 -9.79 -2.15 -1.80
C ILE A 144 -11.31 -1.90 -1.71
N ALA A 145 -11.76 -1.19 -0.67
CA ALA A 145 -13.18 -0.88 -0.44
C ALA A 145 -13.75 0.02 -1.54
N PHE A 146 -12.90 0.83 -2.18
CA PHE A 146 -13.20 1.54 -3.41
C PHE A 146 -12.10 1.32 -4.44
N THR A 147 -12.49 1.26 -5.71
CA THR A 147 -11.54 1.32 -6.83
C THR A 147 -11.11 2.77 -7.05
N ASN A 148 -9.86 2.98 -7.47
CA ASN A 148 -9.30 4.28 -7.83
C ASN A 148 -9.19 5.34 -6.71
N LYS A 149 -9.43 4.97 -5.45
CA LYS A 149 -9.16 5.76 -4.24
C LYS A 149 -9.24 4.91 -2.97
N GLY A 150 -8.52 5.31 -1.93
CA GLY A 150 -8.75 4.82 -0.58
C GLY A 150 -10.06 5.36 0.03
N ASP A 151 -10.54 4.69 1.08
CA ASP A 151 -11.70 5.11 1.86
C ASP A 151 -11.32 6.22 2.84
N THR A 152 -11.92 7.40 2.66
CA THR A 152 -11.64 8.60 3.45
C THR A 152 -11.90 8.42 4.96
N ARG A 153 -12.66 7.41 5.38
CA ARG A 153 -12.91 7.12 6.79
C ARG A 153 -11.73 6.42 7.48
N LEU A 154 -10.79 5.86 6.71
CA LEU A 154 -9.51 5.39 7.23
C LEU A 154 -8.56 6.55 7.58
N TYR A 155 -8.79 7.76 7.05
CA TYR A 155 -7.91 8.91 7.28
C TYR A 155 -7.73 9.23 8.77
N GLU A 156 -8.83 9.21 9.54
CA GLU A 156 -8.82 9.40 11.00
C GLU A 156 -7.94 8.37 11.74
N ILE A 157 -7.85 7.13 11.23
CA ILE A 157 -7.00 6.07 11.80
C ILE A 157 -5.52 6.38 11.58
N PHE A 158 -5.18 7.07 10.48
CA PHE A 158 -3.81 7.52 10.20
C PHE A 158 -3.48 8.90 10.81
N LEU A 159 -4.49 9.70 11.20
CA LEU A 159 -4.29 10.90 12.02
C LEU A 159 -4.03 10.58 13.50
N ASP A 160 -4.59 9.49 14.03
CA ASP A 160 -4.20 8.98 15.35
C ASP A 160 -2.74 8.52 15.33
N LYS A 161 -1.87 9.31 15.95
CA LYS A 161 -0.43 9.07 16.07
C LYS A 161 -0.08 7.68 16.58
N GLU A 162 -0.87 7.17 17.52
CA GLU A 162 -0.58 5.93 18.22
C GLU A 162 -0.94 4.73 17.33
N LEU A 163 -2.11 4.74 16.68
CA LEU A 163 -2.52 3.74 15.69
C LEU A 163 -1.64 3.79 14.44
N ASN A 164 -1.37 4.98 13.92
CA ASN A 164 -0.56 5.21 12.73
C ASN A 164 0.82 4.54 12.88
N ARG A 165 1.54 4.74 13.99
CA ARG A 165 2.89 4.15 14.17
C ARG A 165 2.91 2.61 14.30
N LYS A 166 1.75 1.97 14.51
CA LYS A 166 1.60 0.50 14.58
C LYS A 166 1.10 -0.13 13.27
N ILE A 167 0.48 0.64 12.39
CA ILE A 167 0.21 0.23 11.02
C ILE A 167 1.53 0.38 10.26
N HIS A 168 2.13 -0.74 9.88
CA HIS A 168 3.47 -0.79 9.29
C HIS A 168 3.43 -0.42 7.81
N GLY A 169 2.37 -0.81 7.10
CA GLY A 169 2.14 -0.43 5.71
C GLY A 169 0.66 -0.21 5.37
N TYR A 170 0.44 0.49 4.27
CA TYR A 170 -0.87 0.84 3.72
C TYR A 170 -0.75 1.00 2.21
N ALA A 171 -1.76 0.54 1.46
CA ALA A 171 -1.97 0.90 0.07
C ALA A 171 -3.48 0.98 -0.24
N GLY A 172 -3.86 1.89 -1.13
CA GLY A 172 -5.25 2.10 -1.58
C GLY A 172 -5.32 2.48 -3.06
N TRP A 173 -4.43 1.92 -3.87
CA TRP A 173 -4.03 2.47 -5.17
C TRP A 173 -4.66 1.76 -6.36
N ASN A 174 -5.44 2.51 -7.15
CA ASN A 174 -5.99 2.13 -8.47
C ASN A 174 -6.92 0.89 -8.47
N THR A 175 -6.38 -0.32 -8.33
CA THR A 175 -7.06 -1.63 -8.45
C THR A 175 -6.75 -2.50 -7.24
N ALA A 176 -7.48 -3.62 -7.07
CA ALA A 176 -7.22 -4.51 -5.93
C ALA A 176 -5.85 -5.19 -6.09
N SER A 177 -5.50 -5.59 -7.32
CA SER A 177 -4.19 -6.14 -7.65
C SER A 177 -3.05 -5.17 -7.34
N ASN A 178 -3.18 -3.89 -7.70
CA ASN A 178 -2.17 -2.88 -7.40
C ASN A 178 -2.00 -2.72 -5.88
N THR A 179 -3.08 -2.47 -5.12
CA THR A 179 -3.04 -2.40 -3.65
C THR A 179 -2.36 -3.62 -3.01
N ILE A 180 -2.85 -4.82 -3.30
CA ILE A 180 -2.39 -6.07 -2.67
C ILE A 180 -0.91 -6.31 -2.97
N GLY A 181 -0.50 -6.16 -4.23
CA GLY A 181 0.90 -6.40 -4.60
C GLY A 181 1.87 -5.31 -4.13
N THR A 182 1.43 -4.06 -4.03
CA THR A 182 2.20 -2.97 -3.42
C THR A 182 2.50 -3.27 -1.95
N GLU A 183 1.49 -3.64 -1.16
CA GLU A 183 1.65 -3.87 0.28
C GLU A 183 2.32 -5.22 0.60
N LEU A 184 2.08 -6.27 -0.19
CA LEU A 184 2.86 -7.53 -0.09
C LEU A 184 4.35 -7.32 -0.40
N ALA A 185 4.69 -6.49 -1.39
CA ALA A 185 6.09 -6.15 -1.67
C ALA A 185 6.69 -5.23 -0.58
N HIS A 186 5.91 -4.31 -0.02
CA HIS A 186 6.33 -3.46 1.08
C HIS A 186 6.60 -4.28 2.36
N TYR A 187 5.72 -5.22 2.71
CA TYR A 187 5.93 -6.24 3.74
C TYR A 187 7.25 -6.99 3.52
N ALA A 188 7.48 -7.46 2.30
CA ALA A 188 8.70 -8.17 1.94
C ALA A 188 9.96 -7.32 2.16
N PHE A 189 9.94 -6.03 1.74
CA PHE A 189 11.02 -5.10 2.01
C PHE A 189 11.22 -4.81 3.51
N TYR A 190 10.14 -4.70 4.30
CA TYR A 190 10.23 -4.58 5.75
C TYR A 190 10.89 -5.81 6.40
N GLN A 191 10.50 -7.02 6.01
CA GLN A 191 11.10 -8.26 6.52
C GLN A 191 12.60 -8.34 6.19
N TYR A 192 12.98 -7.96 4.97
CA TYR A 192 14.38 -7.85 4.59
C TYR A 192 15.12 -6.77 5.41
N LEU A 193 14.50 -5.60 5.60
CA LEU A 193 15.07 -4.48 6.34
C LEU A 193 15.34 -4.86 7.80
N GLN A 194 14.36 -5.40 8.54
CA GLN A 194 14.55 -5.74 9.96
C GLN A 194 15.66 -6.79 10.19
N LYS A 195 15.86 -7.70 9.23
CA LYS A 195 16.90 -8.74 9.26
C LYS A 195 18.30 -8.22 8.90
N ASN A 196 18.40 -7.17 8.08
CA ASN A 196 19.66 -6.71 7.50
C ASN A 196 20.16 -5.34 7.95
N LEU A 197 19.30 -4.47 8.51
CA LEU A 197 19.62 -3.08 8.87
C LEU A 197 20.92 -2.94 9.70
N GLY A 198 21.11 -3.81 10.70
CA GLY A 198 22.33 -3.83 11.53
C GLY A 198 23.62 -4.28 10.84
N LYS A 199 23.59 -4.59 9.54
CA LYS A 199 24.77 -4.85 8.69
C LYS A 199 25.23 -3.61 7.92
N TYR A 200 24.36 -2.61 7.80
CA TYR A 200 24.60 -1.40 7.00
C TYR A 200 25.45 -0.37 7.76
N SER A 201 26.02 0.61 7.05
CA SER A 201 26.64 1.78 7.69
C SER A 201 25.57 2.61 8.41
N LYS A 202 25.94 3.47 9.37
CA LYS A 202 24.96 4.35 10.04
C LYS A 202 24.19 5.24 9.06
N GLU A 203 24.87 5.76 8.04
CA GLU A 203 24.28 6.62 7.02
C GLU A 203 23.26 5.86 6.15
N ASP A 204 23.55 4.60 5.84
CA ASP A 204 22.63 3.74 5.07
C ASP A 204 21.50 3.16 5.93
N GLN A 205 21.71 3.02 7.25
CA GLN A 205 20.65 2.76 8.21
C GLN A 205 19.66 3.93 8.25
N GLU A 206 20.17 5.16 8.37
CA GLU A 206 19.35 6.37 8.41
C GLU A 206 18.48 6.51 7.15
N LYS A 207 19.09 6.42 5.96
CA LYS A 207 18.39 6.46 4.67
C LYS A 207 17.31 5.37 4.55
N ALA A 208 17.61 4.13 4.93
CA ALA A 208 16.65 3.03 4.78
C ALA A 208 15.46 3.18 5.75
N LEU A 209 15.67 3.73 6.94
CA LEU A 209 14.60 4.07 7.89
C LEU A 209 13.78 5.28 7.41
N GLN A 210 14.42 6.30 6.83
CA GLN A 210 13.72 7.41 6.17
C GLN A 210 12.84 6.90 5.03
N SER A 211 13.39 6.13 4.09
CA SER A 211 12.65 5.63 2.92
C SER A 211 11.44 4.76 3.28
N TYR A 212 11.48 4.02 4.39
CA TYR A 212 10.31 3.28 4.91
C TYR A 212 9.18 4.22 5.35
N VAL A 213 9.50 5.25 6.14
CA VAL A 213 8.51 6.25 6.59
C VAL A 213 7.99 7.06 5.40
N GLU A 214 8.87 7.45 4.48
CA GLU A 214 8.54 8.21 3.27
C GLU A 214 7.62 7.42 2.35
N PHE A 215 7.89 6.14 2.09
CA PHE A 215 7.03 5.27 1.27
C PHE A 215 5.62 5.16 1.87
N LYS A 216 5.52 4.84 3.16
CA LYS A 216 4.23 4.74 3.84
C LYS A 216 3.49 6.09 3.85
N PHE A 217 4.18 7.20 4.10
CA PHE A 217 3.59 8.53 4.04
C PHE A 217 3.06 8.86 2.64
N ILE A 218 3.79 8.53 1.58
CA ILE A 218 3.33 8.71 0.19
C ILE A 218 2.03 7.95 -0.04
N ARG A 219 1.90 6.69 0.39
CA ARG A 219 0.66 5.91 0.21
C ARG A 219 -0.53 6.52 0.97
N VAL A 220 -0.36 6.96 2.22
CA VAL A 220 -1.47 7.64 2.95
C VAL A 220 -1.80 9.01 2.34
N ALA A 221 -0.79 9.81 1.97
CA ALA A 221 -0.98 11.15 1.42
C ALA A 221 -1.53 11.14 -0.03
N GLU A 222 -1.20 10.13 -0.82
CA GLU A 222 -1.67 9.96 -2.19
C GLU A 222 -2.96 9.15 -2.25
N ASP A 223 -2.91 7.85 -1.94
CA ASP A 223 -4.03 6.93 -2.15
C ASP A 223 -5.27 7.30 -1.30
N LEU A 224 -5.04 7.77 -0.07
CA LEU A 224 -6.10 8.06 0.89
C LEU A 224 -6.50 9.55 0.87
N LEU A 225 -5.54 10.46 1.11
CA LEU A 225 -5.82 11.90 1.14
C LEU A 225 -6.02 12.50 -0.26
N TYR A 226 -5.12 12.30 -1.22
CA TYR A 226 -5.30 12.87 -2.56
C TYR A 226 -6.47 12.21 -3.31
N GLN A 227 -6.41 10.90 -3.56
CA GLN A 227 -7.40 10.22 -4.40
C GLN A 227 -8.78 10.16 -3.74
N GLY A 228 -8.82 10.11 -2.39
CA GLY A 228 -10.03 10.06 -1.59
C GLY A 228 -10.69 11.41 -1.34
N ILE A 229 -9.92 12.48 -1.08
CA ILE A 229 -10.44 13.79 -0.62
C ILE A 229 -10.06 14.93 -1.59
N LEU A 230 -8.76 15.17 -1.81
CA LEU A 230 -8.31 16.40 -2.48
C LEU A 230 -8.60 16.42 -3.98
N ARG A 231 -8.59 15.26 -4.65
CA ARG A 231 -8.84 15.15 -6.10
C ARG A 231 -10.25 15.61 -6.45
N ASP A 232 -11.26 15.25 -5.66
CA ASP A 232 -12.64 15.66 -5.93
C ASP A 232 -12.82 17.17 -5.64
N LYS A 233 -12.30 17.70 -4.53
CA LYS A 233 -12.25 19.16 -4.27
C LYS A 233 -11.57 19.93 -5.41
N LEU A 234 -10.42 19.45 -5.88
CA LEU A 234 -9.66 20.06 -6.98
C LEU A 234 -10.46 20.00 -8.29
N ASN A 235 -11.10 18.87 -8.59
CA ASN A 235 -11.92 18.70 -9.78
C ASN A 235 -13.13 19.65 -9.80
N GLU A 236 -13.73 19.97 -8.65
CA GLU A 236 -14.82 20.93 -8.54
C GLU A 236 -14.35 22.37 -8.78
N GLU A 237 -13.28 22.81 -8.12
CA GLU A 237 -12.66 24.14 -8.33
C GLU A 237 -12.25 24.34 -9.80
N LEU A 238 -11.64 23.33 -10.42
CA LEU A 238 -11.25 23.37 -11.84
C LEU A 238 -12.46 23.49 -12.77
N LYS A 239 -13.52 22.72 -12.54
CA LYS A 239 -14.76 22.80 -13.34
C LYS A 239 -15.43 24.18 -13.20
N ALA A 240 -15.47 24.75 -11.99
CA ALA A 240 -15.99 26.10 -11.76
C ALA A 240 -15.22 27.19 -12.54
N ARG A 241 -13.91 26.96 -12.78
CA ARG A 241 -13.01 27.82 -13.58
C ARG A 241 -12.97 27.44 -15.08
N ASN A 242 -13.86 26.56 -15.52
CA ASN A 242 -13.89 26.00 -16.89
C ASN A 242 -12.54 25.39 -17.31
N ILE A 243 -11.88 24.65 -16.40
CA ILE A 243 -10.67 23.86 -16.67
C ILE A 243 -11.06 22.38 -16.70
N ASP A 244 -10.64 21.67 -17.74
CA ASP A 244 -10.82 20.23 -17.85
C ASP A 244 -9.79 19.52 -16.97
N PRO A 245 -10.18 18.77 -15.91
CA PRO A 245 -9.22 18.09 -15.05
C PRO A 245 -8.52 16.91 -15.75
N THR A 246 -9.04 16.41 -16.87
CA THR A 246 -8.41 15.37 -17.69
C THR A 246 -7.35 15.92 -18.65
N ASN A 247 -7.40 17.23 -18.96
CA ASN A 247 -6.43 17.92 -19.80
C ASN A 247 -6.27 19.39 -19.38
N LEU A 248 -5.37 19.63 -18.44
CA LEU A 248 -5.09 20.95 -17.86
C LEU A 248 -4.38 21.91 -18.83
N GLY A 249 -3.67 21.36 -19.84
CA GLY A 249 -2.86 22.12 -20.80
C GLY A 249 -1.94 23.15 -20.13
N GLU A 250 -1.93 24.36 -20.68
CA GLU A 250 -1.15 25.50 -20.15
C GLU A 250 -1.57 25.94 -18.73
N ARG A 251 -2.77 25.54 -18.26
CA ARG A 251 -3.28 25.87 -16.91
C ARG A 251 -2.92 24.85 -15.83
N LYS A 252 -2.01 23.89 -16.09
CA LYS A 252 -1.42 23.03 -15.04
C LYS A 252 -0.90 23.84 -13.84
N ASN A 253 -0.23 24.97 -14.11
CA ASN A 253 0.31 25.87 -13.08
C ASN A 253 -0.77 26.64 -12.29
N GLU A 254 -2.04 26.65 -12.73
CA GLU A 254 -3.17 27.13 -11.93
C GLU A 254 -3.71 26.00 -11.05
N ALA A 255 -3.91 24.81 -11.63
CA ALA A 255 -4.35 23.61 -10.92
C ALA A 255 -3.42 23.24 -9.75
N GLU A 256 -2.10 23.33 -9.93
CA GLU A 256 -1.12 23.05 -8.88
C GLU A 256 -1.17 24.06 -7.71
N LYS A 257 -1.56 25.31 -7.98
CA LYS A 257 -1.75 26.34 -6.93
C LYS A 257 -3.03 26.09 -6.14
N ILE A 258 -4.10 25.69 -6.82
CA ILE A 258 -5.33 25.23 -6.18
C ILE A 258 -5.02 24.01 -5.31
N LEU A 259 -4.26 23.03 -5.82
CA LEU A 259 -3.85 21.85 -5.07
C LEU A 259 -2.99 22.20 -3.84
N GLN A 260 -2.03 23.13 -3.93
CA GLN A 260 -1.28 23.56 -2.74
C GLN A 260 -2.22 24.15 -1.67
N GLY A 261 -3.16 25.02 -2.08
CA GLY A 261 -4.12 25.63 -1.17
C GLY A 261 -5.04 24.63 -0.49
N LEU A 262 -5.54 23.64 -1.23
CA LEU A 262 -6.35 22.53 -0.70
C LEU A 262 -5.54 21.59 0.20
N TYR A 263 -4.26 21.35 -0.11
CA TYR A 263 -3.40 20.46 0.68
C TYR A 263 -2.96 21.09 2.00
N GLU A 264 -2.76 22.41 2.05
CA GLU A 264 -2.38 23.14 3.28
C GLU A 264 -3.40 22.94 4.43
N GLU A 265 -4.69 22.70 4.11
CA GLU A 265 -5.72 22.35 5.10
C GLU A 265 -5.41 21.05 5.88
N TYR A 266 -4.75 20.08 5.24
CA TYR A 266 -4.53 18.71 5.75
C TYR A 266 -3.06 18.38 6.04
N ARG A 267 -2.12 19.11 5.43
CA ARG A 267 -0.69 18.80 5.51
C ARG A 267 -0.19 18.78 6.95
N GLY A 268 -0.53 19.81 7.74
CA GLY A 268 0.00 19.97 9.10
C GLY A 268 -0.43 18.86 10.06
N GLU A 269 -1.66 18.39 9.97
CA GLU A 269 -2.16 17.27 10.79
C GLU A 269 -1.53 15.93 10.37
N LEU A 270 -1.43 15.65 9.06
CA LEU A 270 -0.86 14.41 8.55
C LEU A 270 0.65 14.31 8.80
N GLU A 271 1.39 15.42 8.66
CA GLU A 271 2.80 15.50 9.04
C GLU A 271 3.00 15.29 10.54
N GLU A 272 2.13 15.88 11.38
CA GLU A 272 2.20 15.74 12.83
C GLU A 272 1.81 14.32 13.30
N ALA A 273 0.90 13.66 12.58
CA ALA A 273 0.46 12.28 12.82
C ALA A 273 1.56 11.23 12.58
N PHE A 274 2.54 11.53 11.72
CA PHE A 274 3.69 10.66 11.42
C PHE A 274 4.92 10.90 12.33
N LYS A 275 4.84 11.79 13.33
CA LYS A 275 5.95 12.03 14.28
C LYS A 275 5.85 11.11 15.50
N GLY A 276 7.00 10.73 16.06
CA GLY A 276 7.10 9.88 17.25
C GLY A 276 8.08 8.72 17.11
N GLU A 277 8.06 7.81 18.08
CA GLU A 277 8.94 6.62 18.10
C GLU A 277 8.37 5.48 17.26
N TYR A 278 9.23 4.92 16.40
CA TYR A 278 8.98 3.76 15.53
C TYR A 278 9.92 2.61 15.88
N ILE A 279 9.50 1.39 15.51
CA ILE A 279 10.26 0.16 15.72
C ILE A 279 10.29 -0.62 14.41
N ILE A 280 11.45 -1.15 14.02
CA ILE A 280 11.59 -2.13 12.93
C ILE A 280 12.38 -3.32 13.49
N GLY A 281 11.67 -4.41 13.77
CA GLY A 281 12.21 -5.56 14.50
C GLY A 281 12.80 -5.17 15.86
N LYS A 282 14.13 -5.12 15.96
CA LYS A 282 14.86 -4.71 17.19
C LYS A 282 15.36 -3.26 17.19
N PHE A 283 15.24 -2.55 16.07
CA PHE A 283 15.77 -1.19 15.90
C PHE A 283 14.71 -0.17 16.28
N ARG A 284 15.09 0.84 17.05
CA ARG A 284 14.22 1.95 17.47
C ARG A 284 14.79 3.24 16.92
N PHE A 285 13.91 4.06 16.37
CA PHE A 285 14.24 5.40 15.87
C PHE A 285 13.03 6.30 16.07
N LYS A 286 13.24 7.61 16.02
CA LYS A 286 12.20 8.61 16.21
C LYS A 286 12.12 9.52 15.00
N VAL A 287 10.92 9.66 14.42
CA VAL A 287 10.64 10.70 13.42
C VAL A 287 10.52 12.02 14.18
N GLU A 288 11.52 12.87 14.03
CA GLU A 288 11.60 14.20 14.64
C GLU A 288 10.75 15.20 13.87
N ASN A 289 10.83 15.15 12.54
CA ASN A 289 9.99 15.93 11.66
C ASN A 289 9.80 15.21 10.32
N ILE A 290 8.67 15.48 9.70
CA ILE A 290 8.41 15.25 8.28
C ILE A 290 7.89 16.57 7.71
N SER A 291 8.27 16.88 6.48
CA SER A 291 7.74 18.03 5.72
C SER A 291 7.49 17.61 4.29
N SER A 292 6.43 18.11 3.66
CA SER A 292 5.89 17.52 2.44
C SER A 292 5.29 18.54 1.46
N ARG A 293 5.25 18.13 0.20
CA ARG A 293 4.63 18.86 -0.92
C ARG A 293 3.98 17.86 -1.87
N MET A 294 2.93 18.30 -2.56
CA MET A 294 2.14 17.46 -3.47
C MET A 294 2.07 18.14 -4.83
N GLU A 295 2.52 17.48 -5.90
CA GLU A 295 2.59 18.04 -7.26
C GLU A 295 1.85 17.16 -8.28
N LEU A 296 1.31 17.74 -9.35
CA LEU A 296 0.67 16.98 -10.41
C LEU A 296 1.77 16.45 -11.35
N PRO A 297 2.01 15.13 -11.45
CA PRO A 297 3.08 14.62 -12.32
C PRO A 297 2.77 14.86 -13.81
N TRP A 298 1.49 14.93 -14.16
CA TRP A 298 0.99 15.01 -15.54
C TRP A 298 0.10 16.23 -15.76
N GLY A 299 -0.32 16.45 -17.01
CA GLY A 299 -1.34 17.44 -17.38
C GLY A 299 -2.78 17.04 -17.01
N ARG A 300 -2.98 16.22 -15.97
CA ARG A 300 -4.28 15.69 -15.50
C ARG A 300 -4.30 15.55 -13.98
N THR A 301 -5.49 15.51 -13.38
CA THR A 301 -5.71 15.34 -11.92
C THR A 301 -5.99 13.89 -11.49
N PHE A 302 -5.53 12.90 -12.26
CA PHE A 302 -5.80 11.49 -11.95
C PHE A 302 -5.02 10.97 -10.73
N GLU A 303 -3.83 11.52 -10.51
CA GLU A 303 -2.86 11.12 -9.47
C GLU A 303 -2.03 12.34 -9.05
N ALA A 304 -1.38 12.29 -7.89
CA ALA A 304 -0.51 13.36 -7.42
C ALA A 304 0.73 12.82 -6.73
N LYS A 305 1.88 13.26 -7.20
CA LYS A 305 3.18 12.87 -6.67
C LYS A 305 3.40 13.61 -5.35
N VAL A 306 3.39 12.85 -4.27
CA VAL A 306 3.80 13.33 -2.95
C VAL A 306 5.33 13.27 -2.84
N VAL A 307 5.95 14.33 -2.33
CA VAL A 307 7.38 14.39 -2.04
C VAL A 307 7.55 14.78 -0.57
N PRO A 308 7.76 13.80 0.33
CA PRO A 308 8.14 14.03 1.71
C PRO A 308 9.66 14.26 1.84
N GLU A 309 10.06 14.86 2.96
CA GLU A 309 11.41 14.89 3.51
C GLU A 309 11.33 14.46 4.97
N VAL A 310 11.83 13.27 5.33
CA VAL A 310 11.77 12.75 6.70
C VAL A 310 13.10 12.97 7.43
N LYS A 311 13.03 13.45 8.68
CA LYS A 311 14.18 13.64 9.59
C LYS A 311 14.00 12.76 10.81
N ILE A 312 14.97 11.88 11.07
CA ILE A 312 14.93 10.91 12.16
C ILE A 312 16.08 11.08 13.17
N SER A 313 15.98 10.41 14.31
CA SER A 313 17.05 10.24 15.29
C SER A 313 17.09 8.80 15.82
N GLY A 314 18.28 8.27 16.14
CA GLY A 314 18.52 6.89 16.62
C GLY A 314 19.92 6.35 16.32
#